data_AF-A0A538PSL0-F1
#
_entry.id   AF-A0A538PSL0-F1
#
_cell.length_a   1.000
_cell.length_b   1.000
_cell.length_c   1.000
_cell.angle_alpha   90.00
_cell.angle_beta   90.00
_cell.angle_gamma   90.00
#
_symmetry.space_group_name_H-M   'P 1'
#
loop_
_entity.id
_entity.type
_entity.pdbx_description
1 polymer ?
#
loop_
_entity_poly.entity_id
_entity_poly.type
_entity_poly.pdbx_seq_one_letter_code
_entity_poly.pdbx_strand_id
1 'polypeptide(L)'
;MVRDPQAAAIAARLRAEIAAARNELAIEIDANLRAATPVDTGHARANWVPSIGSPAMAEVEGSAAHDAGVVAVRGAKLTDDVYVSNNAPYLGRLIGGSSAQAPAGWDLEAIDRAVQAVQQRHDGLSIDVSAGGTGATVTITPRATANEDA
;
A
#
# COMPACT_ATOMS: atom_id res chain seq x y z
N MET A 1 -14.55 -34.75 -2.15
CA MET A 1 -13.73 -34.35 -1.00
C MET A 1 -14.22 -32.98 -0.56
N VAL A 2 -15.00 -32.92 0.52
CA VAL A 2 -15.59 -31.66 1.03
C VAL A 2 -14.46 -30.88 1.71
N ARG A 3 -14.19 -29.63 1.30
CA ARG A 3 -13.22 -28.77 2.00
C ARG A 3 -13.73 -28.50 3.41
N ASP A 4 -12.83 -28.60 4.39
CA ASP A 4 -13.09 -28.20 5.78
C ASP A 4 -13.57 -26.72 5.81
N PRO A 5 -14.79 -26.43 6.30
CA PRO A 5 -15.34 -25.08 6.32
C PRO A 5 -14.52 -24.12 7.19
N GLN A 6 -13.87 -24.62 8.24
CA GLN A 6 -12.99 -23.83 9.10
C GLN A 6 -11.76 -23.38 8.31
N ALA A 7 -11.05 -24.32 7.69
CA ALA A 7 -9.90 -24.02 6.83
C ALA A 7 -10.25 -23.03 5.70
N ALA A 8 -11.45 -23.14 5.11
CA ALA A 8 -11.92 -22.21 4.10
C ALA A 8 -12.13 -20.79 4.64
N ALA A 9 -12.70 -20.64 5.83
CA ALA A 9 -12.92 -19.35 6.48
C ALA A 9 -11.60 -18.66 6.84
N ILE A 10 -10.64 -19.40 7.37
CA ILE A 10 -9.30 -18.88 7.68
C ILE A 10 -8.60 -18.40 6.41
N ALA A 11 -8.62 -19.22 5.35
CA ALA A 11 -7.99 -18.85 4.09
C ALA A 11 -8.68 -17.64 3.44
N ALA A 12 -9.99 -17.46 3.63
CA ALA A 12 -10.70 -16.26 3.19
C ALA A 12 -10.25 -15.02 3.99
N ARG A 13 -10.14 -15.13 5.32
CA ARG A 13 -9.65 -14.05 6.18
C ARG A 13 -8.22 -13.63 5.81
N LEU A 14 -7.29 -14.58 5.71
CA LEU A 14 -5.90 -14.28 5.36
C LEU A 14 -5.78 -13.59 4.00
N ARG A 15 -6.57 -14.02 3.01
CA ARG A 15 -6.60 -13.33 1.71
C ARG A 15 -7.13 -11.89 1.82
N ALA A 16 -8.14 -11.67 2.67
CA ALA A 16 -8.67 -10.33 2.92
C ALA A 16 -7.65 -9.42 3.62
N GLU A 17 -6.94 -9.93 4.62
CA GLU A 17 -5.87 -9.19 5.32
C GLU A 17 -4.73 -8.82 4.37
N ILE A 18 -4.25 -9.77 3.55
CA ILE A 18 -3.19 -9.50 2.57
C ILE A 18 -3.66 -8.44 1.55
N ALA A 19 -4.90 -8.53 1.08
CA ALA A 19 -5.46 -7.53 0.17
C ALA A 19 -5.53 -6.15 0.84
N ALA A 20 -5.98 -6.07 2.09
CA ALA A 20 -6.05 -4.83 2.85
C ALA A 20 -4.66 -4.21 3.04
N ALA A 21 -3.67 -4.99 3.51
CA ALA A 21 -2.30 -4.54 3.71
C ALA A 21 -1.66 -4.04 2.40
N ARG A 22 -1.88 -4.74 1.28
CA ARG A 22 -1.39 -4.32 -0.04
C ARG A 22 -2.03 -3.00 -0.48
N ASN A 23 -3.36 -2.88 -0.35
CA ASN A 23 -4.08 -1.67 -0.76
C ASN A 23 -3.67 -0.46 0.08
N GLU A 24 -3.51 -0.68 1.38
CA GLU A 24 -3.00 0.33 2.32
C GLU A 24 -1.58 0.76 1.97
N LEU A 25 -0.68 -0.18 1.66
CA LEU A 25 0.67 0.12 1.22
C LEU A 25 0.70 0.98 -0.04
N ALA A 26 -0.10 0.66 -1.04
CA ALA A 26 -0.16 1.46 -2.26
C ALA A 26 -0.64 2.91 -1.99
N ILE A 27 -1.65 3.08 -1.13
CA ILE A 27 -2.15 4.40 -0.74
C ILE A 27 -1.12 5.17 0.09
N GLU A 28 -0.42 4.49 1.00
CA GLU A 28 0.63 5.11 1.83
C GLU A 28 1.84 5.55 0.98
N ILE A 29 2.25 4.71 0.02
CA ILE A 29 3.31 5.05 -0.95
C ILE A 29 2.92 6.30 -1.73
N ASP A 30 1.71 6.34 -2.29
CA ASP A 30 1.21 7.49 -3.03
C ASP A 30 1.16 8.77 -2.16
N ALA A 31 0.64 8.68 -0.93
CA ALA A 31 0.63 9.80 0.01
C ALA A 31 2.04 10.35 0.29
N ASN A 32 3.00 9.46 0.57
CA ASN A 32 4.38 9.84 0.85
C ASN A 32 5.08 10.42 -0.37
N LEU A 33 4.90 9.84 -1.55
CA LEU A 33 5.46 10.35 -2.80
C LEU A 33 4.93 11.75 -3.10
N ARG A 34 3.62 11.97 -2.96
CA ARG A 34 3.00 13.29 -3.15
C ARG A 34 3.56 14.32 -2.16
N ALA A 35 3.70 13.94 -0.88
CA ALA A 35 4.25 14.81 0.14
C ALA A 35 5.71 15.19 -0.12
N ALA A 36 6.53 14.20 -0.50
CA ALA A 36 7.96 14.39 -0.75
C ALA A 36 8.27 15.09 -2.08
N THR A 37 7.34 15.06 -3.05
CA THR A 37 7.53 15.69 -4.36
C THR A 37 7.77 17.20 -4.22
N PRO A 38 8.90 17.73 -4.73
CA PRO A 38 9.16 19.17 -4.81
C PRO A 38 8.06 19.92 -5.56
N VAL A 39 7.72 21.12 -5.07
CA VAL A 39 6.62 21.91 -5.62
C VAL A 39 7.15 23.20 -6.23
N ASP A 40 6.94 23.33 -7.54
CA ASP A 40 6.97 24.62 -8.25
C ASP A 40 5.53 25.08 -8.50
N THR A 41 4.87 24.51 -9.52
CA THR A 41 3.44 24.75 -9.82
C THR A 41 2.49 23.72 -9.19
N GLY A 42 3.03 22.61 -8.67
CA GLY A 42 2.27 21.47 -8.17
C GLY A 42 1.97 20.37 -9.20
N HIS A 43 2.33 20.56 -10.47
CA HIS A 43 2.06 19.61 -11.56
C HIS A 43 2.58 18.18 -11.29
N ALA A 44 3.88 18.06 -10.95
CA ALA A 44 4.47 16.76 -10.62
C ALA A 44 3.76 16.07 -9.44
N ARG A 45 3.32 16.81 -8.42
CA ARG A 45 2.59 16.26 -7.28
C ARG A 45 1.18 15.79 -7.65
N ALA A 46 0.52 16.49 -8.57
CA ALA A 46 -0.82 16.15 -9.07
C ALA A 46 -0.80 14.87 -9.94
N ASN A 47 0.34 14.60 -10.58
CA ASN A 47 0.48 13.50 -11.52
C ASN A 47 0.73 12.13 -10.87
N TRP A 48 0.86 12.04 -9.55
CA TRP A 48 0.78 10.75 -8.85
C TRP A 48 -0.65 10.22 -8.85
N VAL A 49 -0.90 9.21 -9.68
CA VAL A 49 -2.21 8.60 -9.89
C VAL A 49 -2.14 7.11 -9.54
N PRO A 50 -2.82 6.69 -8.45
CA PRO A 50 -3.06 5.28 -8.19
C PRO A 50 -4.02 4.68 -9.20
N SER A 51 -3.82 3.41 -9.59
CA SER A 51 -4.69 2.73 -10.54
C SER A 51 -4.71 1.22 -10.34
N ILE A 52 -5.68 0.55 -10.99
CA ILE A 52 -5.87 -0.90 -10.95
C ILE A 52 -5.77 -1.47 -12.36
N GLY A 53 -5.18 -2.66 -12.50
CA GLY A 53 -5.08 -3.44 -13.74
C GLY A 53 -3.99 -2.94 -14.69
N SER A 54 -3.84 -1.63 -14.83
CA SER A 54 -2.75 -1.01 -15.59
C SER A 54 -2.32 0.32 -14.94
N PRO A 55 -1.05 0.74 -15.06
CA PRO A 55 -0.61 2.06 -14.61
C PRO A 55 -1.31 3.17 -15.40
N ALA A 56 -1.47 4.35 -14.79
CA ALA A 56 -1.89 5.53 -15.53
C ALA A 56 -0.76 5.95 -16.47
N MET A 57 -1.09 6.23 -17.73
CA MET A 57 -0.10 6.50 -18.80
C MET A 57 -0.11 7.95 -19.30
N ALA A 58 -1.03 8.77 -18.79
CA ALA A 58 -1.24 10.15 -19.26
C ALA A 58 -0.99 11.14 -18.13
N GLU A 59 -0.54 12.34 -18.51
CA GLU A 59 -0.54 13.47 -17.61
C GLU A 59 -1.97 13.85 -17.21
N VAL A 60 -2.12 14.33 -15.99
CA VAL A 60 -3.40 14.77 -15.45
C VAL A 60 -3.29 16.17 -14.87
N GLU A 61 -4.42 16.86 -14.86
CA GLU A 61 -4.58 18.17 -14.24
C GLU A 61 -5.47 18.05 -12.99
N GLY A 62 -5.13 18.78 -11.94
CA GLY A 62 -5.87 18.75 -10.68
C GLY A 62 -5.81 17.40 -9.94
N SER A 63 -6.78 17.13 -9.07
CA SER A 63 -6.78 15.94 -8.20
C SER A 63 -7.77 14.85 -8.61
N ALA A 64 -8.66 15.09 -9.56
CA ALA A 64 -9.80 14.19 -9.81
C ALA A 64 -9.38 12.76 -10.17
N ALA A 65 -8.37 12.60 -11.03
CA ALA A 65 -7.84 11.29 -11.40
C ALA A 65 -7.18 10.58 -10.22
N HIS A 66 -6.43 11.33 -9.41
CA HIS A 66 -5.84 10.82 -8.17
C HIS A 66 -6.90 10.36 -7.17
N ASP A 67 -7.91 11.20 -6.89
CA ASP A 67 -8.95 10.91 -5.89
C ASP A 67 -9.75 9.67 -6.29
N ALA A 68 -10.08 9.53 -7.59
CA ALA A 68 -10.71 8.33 -8.13
C ALA A 68 -9.79 7.09 -7.99
N GLY A 69 -8.50 7.25 -8.24
CA GLY A 69 -7.48 6.22 -8.07
C GLY A 69 -7.39 5.69 -6.64
N VAL A 70 -7.33 6.57 -5.64
CA VAL A 70 -7.31 6.21 -4.22
C VAL A 70 -8.55 5.41 -3.84
N VAL A 71 -9.74 5.85 -4.28
CA VAL A 71 -10.99 5.14 -4.02
C VAL A 71 -10.98 3.75 -4.66
N ALA A 72 -10.50 3.64 -5.91
CA ALA A 72 -10.39 2.36 -6.59
C ALA A 72 -9.46 1.41 -5.82
N VAL A 73 -8.22 1.85 -5.53
CA VAL A 73 -7.20 1.04 -4.85
C VAL A 73 -7.67 0.56 -3.48
N ARG A 74 -8.39 1.39 -2.73
CA ARG A 74 -8.95 1.00 -1.43
C ARG A 74 -9.88 -0.22 -1.53
N GLY A 75 -10.61 -0.35 -2.65
CA GLY A 75 -11.51 -1.46 -2.94
C GLY A 75 -10.91 -2.60 -3.77
N ALA A 76 -9.61 -2.56 -4.09
CA ALA A 76 -8.98 -3.54 -4.97
C ALA A 76 -8.99 -4.96 -4.37
N LYS A 77 -9.26 -5.96 -5.19
CA LYS A 77 -9.22 -7.38 -4.81
C LYS A 77 -7.79 -7.90 -4.88
N LEU A 78 -7.50 -8.98 -4.15
CA LEU A 78 -6.16 -9.60 -4.17
C LEU A 78 -5.69 -10.02 -5.57
N THR A 79 -6.62 -10.32 -6.49
CA THR A 79 -6.34 -10.68 -7.88
C THR A 79 -6.02 -9.50 -8.79
N ASP A 80 -6.29 -8.27 -8.31
CA ASP A 80 -6.08 -7.06 -9.08
C ASP A 80 -4.64 -6.59 -8.93
N ASP A 81 -4.00 -6.17 -10.02
CA ASP A 81 -2.73 -5.45 -9.95
C ASP A 81 -2.97 -4.00 -9.53
N VAL A 82 -2.14 -3.48 -8.63
CA VAL A 82 -2.24 -2.12 -8.11
C VAL A 82 -0.98 -1.34 -8.48
N TYR A 83 -1.15 -0.12 -8.97
CA TYR A 83 -0.07 0.74 -9.44
C TYR A 83 -0.16 2.12 -8.77
N VAL A 84 1.00 2.76 -8.61
CA VAL A 84 1.15 4.19 -8.32
C VAL A 84 2.10 4.73 -9.38
N SER A 85 1.62 5.66 -10.21
CA SER A 85 2.34 6.11 -11.41
C SER A 85 2.38 7.63 -11.49
N ASN A 86 3.43 8.17 -12.10
CA ASN A 86 3.55 9.60 -12.35
C ASN A 86 4.10 9.88 -13.73
N ASN A 87 3.35 10.68 -14.48
CA ASN A 87 3.55 10.92 -15.90
C ASN A 87 4.13 12.31 -16.21
N ALA A 88 4.51 13.10 -15.19
CA ALA A 88 5.14 14.40 -15.41
C ALA A 88 6.49 14.22 -16.14
N PRO A 89 6.71 14.85 -17.32
CA PRO A 89 7.88 14.61 -18.18
C PRO A 89 9.24 14.86 -17.52
N TYR A 90 9.25 15.64 -16.44
CA TYR A 90 10.47 16.05 -15.74
C TYR A 90 10.66 15.37 -14.39
N LEU A 91 9.81 14.41 -14.00
CA LEU A 91 9.88 13.72 -12.71
C LEU A 91 11.26 13.08 -12.48
N GLY A 92 11.81 12.42 -13.50
CA GLY A 92 13.13 11.79 -13.41
C GLY A 92 14.26 12.78 -13.05
N ARG A 93 14.16 14.05 -13.48
CA ARG A 93 15.11 15.10 -13.07
C ARG A 93 14.94 15.49 -11.61
N LEU A 94 13.70 15.57 -11.14
CA LEU A 94 13.41 15.83 -9.72
C LEU A 94 13.92 14.71 -8.82
N ILE A 95 13.69 13.45 -9.20
CA ILE A 95 14.22 12.27 -8.51
C ILE A 95 15.76 12.30 -8.52
N GLY A 96 16.36 12.73 -9.63
CA GLY A 96 17.80 12.94 -9.76
C GLY A 96 18.38 14.14 -9.01
N GLY A 97 17.58 14.89 -8.24
CA GLY A 97 18.06 15.99 -7.40
C GLY A 97 18.15 17.34 -8.10
N SER A 98 17.39 17.59 -9.17
CA SER A 98 17.37 18.91 -9.84
C SER A 98 16.70 20.03 -9.03
N SER A 99 16.14 19.72 -7.86
CA SER A 99 15.47 20.69 -6.97
C SER A 99 16.21 20.80 -5.65
N ALA A 100 16.32 22.01 -5.10
CA ALA A 100 16.87 22.24 -3.77
C ALA A 100 15.89 21.83 -2.63
N GLN A 101 14.63 21.55 -2.94
CA GLN A 101 13.61 21.20 -1.94
C GLN A 101 13.71 19.75 -1.44
N ALA A 102 14.32 18.86 -2.22
CA ALA A 102 14.50 17.46 -1.86
C ALA A 102 15.82 16.92 -2.43
N PRO A 103 16.56 16.09 -1.66
CA PRO A 103 17.77 15.45 -2.16
C PRO A 103 17.45 14.44 -3.26
N ALA A 104 18.44 14.04 -4.06
CA ALA A 104 18.26 12.94 -5.01
C ALA A 104 17.84 11.64 -4.29
N GLY A 105 16.93 10.87 -4.88
CA GLY A 105 16.43 9.61 -4.32
C GLY A 105 15.36 9.73 -3.23
N TRP A 106 14.73 10.92 -3.08
CA TRP A 106 13.65 11.16 -2.12
C TRP A 106 12.43 10.24 -2.31
N ASP A 107 12.23 9.72 -3.53
CA ASP A 107 11.15 8.80 -3.89
C ASP A 107 11.32 7.43 -3.22
N LEU A 108 12.54 6.91 -3.19
CA LEU A 108 12.85 5.66 -2.49
C LEU A 108 12.68 5.81 -0.98
N GLU A 109 13.13 6.93 -0.40
CA GLU A 109 12.93 7.20 1.02
C GLU A 109 11.42 7.31 1.38
N ALA A 110 10.63 7.93 0.50
CA ALA A 110 9.18 8.02 0.66
C ALA A 110 8.51 6.64 0.63
N ILE A 111 8.96 5.75 -0.26
CA ILE A 111 8.49 4.35 -0.35
C ILE A 111 8.90 3.57 0.90
N ASP A 112 10.16 3.65 1.34
CA ASP A 112 10.64 2.95 2.53
C ASP A 112 9.86 3.36 3.79
N ARG A 113 9.55 4.65 3.92
CA ARG A 113 8.72 5.18 5.00
C ARG A 113 7.30 4.61 4.97
N ALA A 114 6.71 4.46 3.79
CA ALA A 114 5.38 3.87 3.63
C ALA A 114 5.39 2.38 4.01
N VAL A 115 6.42 1.65 3.59
CA VAL A 115 6.62 0.24 3.96
C VAL A 115 6.73 0.09 5.47
N GLN A 116 7.56 0.90 6.14
CA GLN A 116 7.71 0.86 7.59
C GLN A 116 6.40 1.19 8.31
N ALA A 117 5.66 2.21 7.85
CA ALA A 117 4.38 2.60 8.45
C ALA A 117 3.31 1.52 8.32
N VAL A 118 3.25 0.81 7.18
CA VAL A 118 2.33 -0.32 7.01
C VAL A 118 2.80 -1.54 7.81
N GLN A 119 4.09 -1.86 7.81
CA GLN A 119 4.62 -2.95 8.64
C GLN A 119 4.25 -2.74 10.11
N GLN A 120 4.51 -1.58 10.68
CA GLN A 120 4.15 -1.26 12.07
C GLN A 120 2.66 -1.44 12.38
N ARG A 121 1.77 -1.14 11.42
CA ARG A 121 0.32 -1.37 11.56
C ARG A 121 -0.07 -2.84 11.52
N HIS A 122 0.72 -3.68 10.85
CA HIS A 122 0.45 -5.11 10.61
C HIS A 122 1.36 -6.07 11.40
N ASP A 123 2.32 -5.56 12.18
CA ASP A 123 3.30 -6.33 12.98
C ASP A 123 2.65 -7.24 14.06
N GLY A 124 1.34 -7.14 14.27
CA GLY A 124 0.58 -7.87 15.30
C GLY A 124 -0.02 -9.22 14.89
N LEU A 125 0.18 -9.72 13.67
CA LEU A 125 -0.48 -10.94 13.16
C LEU A 125 0.31 -12.23 13.47
N SER A 126 -0.06 -12.95 14.54
CA SER A 126 0.36 -14.36 14.75
C SER A 126 -0.63 -15.31 14.07
N ILE A 127 -0.14 -16.31 13.33
CA ILE A 127 -0.95 -17.36 12.70
C ILE A 127 -0.57 -18.70 13.35
N ASP A 128 -1.40 -19.16 14.28
CA ASP A 128 -1.22 -20.44 14.97
C ASP A 128 -2.11 -21.51 14.33
N VAL A 129 -1.51 -22.51 13.69
CA VAL A 129 -2.23 -23.65 13.09
C VAL A 129 -2.04 -24.88 13.99
N SER A 130 -3.09 -25.31 14.70
CA SER A 130 -3.08 -26.54 15.50
C SER A 130 -4.01 -27.60 14.89
N ALA A 131 -3.48 -28.79 14.63
CA ALA A 131 -4.26 -29.94 14.17
C ALA A 131 -4.73 -30.74 15.40
N GLY A 132 -6.05 -30.95 15.52
CA GLY A 132 -6.64 -31.73 16.60
C GLY A 132 -7.67 -32.72 16.05
N GLY A 133 -7.42 -34.01 16.26
CA GLY A 133 -8.36 -35.15 16.16
C GLY A 133 -8.98 -35.45 14.78
N THR A 134 -9.53 -34.44 14.11
CA THR A 134 -10.27 -34.55 12.84
C THR A 134 -10.27 -33.26 12.00
N GLY A 135 -9.53 -32.21 12.38
CA GLY A 135 -9.47 -30.94 11.64
C GLY A 135 -8.30 -30.03 12.05
N ALA A 136 -8.04 -28.99 11.24
CA ALA A 136 -7.02 -27.98 11.50
C ALA A 136 -7.66 -26.68 12.01
N THR A 137 -7.33 -26.31 13.24
CA THR A 137 -7.70 -25.01 13.83
C THR A 137 -6.64 -23.99 13.49
N VAL A 138 -7.00 -22.89 12.84
CA VAL A 138 -6.11 -21.73 12.72
C VAL A 138 -6.63 -20.61 13.60
N THR A 139 -5.81 -20.22 14.56
CA THR A 139 -6.04 -19.12 15.48
C THR A 139 -5.18 -17.96 15.02
N ILE A 140 -5.82 -16.82 14.76
CA ILE A 140 -5.11 -15.57 14.47
C ILE A 140 -5.28 -14.68 15.69
N THR A 141 -4.20 -14.45 16.42
CA THR A 141 -4.23 -13.67 17.67
C THR A 141 -3.48 -12.36 17.45
N PRO A 142 -4.08 -11.19 17.79
CA PRO A 142 -3.34 -9.95 17.92
C PRO A 142 -2.28 -10.13 19.02
N ARG A 143 -1.02 -9.80 18.75
CA ARG A 143 -0.05 -9.67 19.84
C ARG A 143 -0.49 -8.50 20.71
N ALA A 144 -0.62 -8.73 22.03
CA ALA A 144 -0.87 -7.65 22.98
C ALA A 144 0.16 -6.54 22.73
N THR A 145 -0.33 -5.32 22.52
CA THR A 145 0.52 -4.13 22.50
C THR A 145 1.31 -4.16 23.80
N ALA A 146 2.64 -4.26 23.71
CA ALA A 146 3.45 -3.90 24.86
C ALA A 146 3.12 -2.43 25.15
N ASN A 147 2.34 -2.18 26.20
CA ASN A 147 2.37 -0.90 26.88
C ASN A 147 3.82 -0.73 27.33
N GLU A 148 4.62 0.02 26.58
CA GLU A 148 5.79 0.67 27.13
C GLU A 148 5.31 1.94 27.82
N ASP A 149 4.75 1.75 29.01
CA ASP A 149 4.82 2.74 30.08
C ASP A 149 6.26 2.72 30.62
N ALA A 150 7.07 3.71 30.24
CA ALA A 150 8.22 4.21 30.99
C ALA A 150 8.60 5.62 30.54
#